data_AF-A0A7L9ANF3-F1
#
_entry.id   AF-A0A7L9ANF3-F1
#
_cell.length_a   1.000
_cell.length_b   1.000
_cell.length_c   1.000
_cell.angle_alpha   90.00
_cell.angle_beta   90.00
_cell.angle_gamma   90.00
#
_symmetry.space_group_name_H-M   'P 1'
#
loop_
_entity.id
_entity.type
_entity.pdbx_description
1 polymer ?
#
loop_
_entity_poly.entity_id
_entity_poly.type
_entity_poly.pdbx_seq_one_letter_code
_entity_poly.pdbx_strand_id
1 'polypeptide(L)'
;NSCFLDMVETLAKQAPTTILQVKLLVKELQRINLLWDELCLGTLVQHTEFSKRLVQLETEIVKVKNNTNLTLEEKEKLIKEKHRIIFEPVVFVLEQLNQIISATPETPHETAFQEKFQVIILDVIDKLKNPTNPEKPQESWAPLKQLQIKLQQKVNKRTFYILKMSDISPVLAEMKNTVITMPGLHTNKRTVRITIKSIENNVAILPTKTRPKKLVFYGSDGKPYTYLFKGLEDLHLDER
;
A
#
# COMPACT_ATOMS: atom_id res chain seq x y z
N ASN A 1 16.27 -10.93 -16.33
CA ASN A 1 15.42 -11.72 -15.41
C ASN A 1 15.67 -13.23 -15.44
N SER A 2 15.92 -13.89 -16.59
CA SER A 2 16.20 -15.35 -16.61
C SER A 2 17.41 -15.76 -15.77
N CYS A 3 18.56 -15.10 -15.94
CA CYS A 3 19.82 -15.48 -15.27
C CYS A 3 19.74 -15.48 -13.73
N PHE A 4 19.03 -14.52 -13.11
CA PHE A 4 18.88 -14.50 -11.65
C PHE A 4 17.98 -15.61 -11.11
N LEU A 5 16.96 -16.01 -11.88
CA LEU A 5 16.12 -17.16 -11.52
C LEU A 5 16.93 -18.45 -11.60
N ASP A 6 17.72 -18.61 -12.67
CA ASP A 6 18.62 -19.76 -12.86
C ASP A 6 19.67 -19.87 -11.74
N MET A 7 20.21 -18.73 -11.29
CA MET A 7 21.11 -18.65 -10.14
C MET A 7 20.41 -19.08 -8.84
N VAL A 8 19.21 -18.56 -8.58
CA VAL A 8 18.43 -18.92 -7.39
C VAL A 8 18.07 -20.40 -7.39
N GLU A 9 17.74 -20.99 -8.54
CA GLU A 9 17.50 -22.43 -8.67
C GLU A 9 18.77 -23.25 -8.41
N THR A 10 19.91 -22.80 -8.93
CA THR A 10 21.19 -23.46 -8.69
C THR A 10 21.56 -23.43 -7.20
N LEU A 11 21.40 -22.28 -6.54
CA LEU A 11 21.61 -22.16 -5.10
C LEU A 11 20.60 -22.98 -4.29
N ALA A 12 19.36 -23.09 -4.75
CA ALA A 12 18.34 -23.91 -4.10
C ALA A 12 18.70 -25.40 -4.11
N LYS A 13 19.39 -25.89 -5.16
CA LYS A 13 19.91 -27.27 -5.20
C LYS A 13 21.03 -27.49 -4.19
N GLN A 14 21.85 -26.47 -3.91
CA GLN A 14 23.00 -26.58 -3.00
C GLN A 14 22.63 -26.35 -1.53
N ALA A 15 21.72 -25.42 -1.25
CA ALA A 15 21.30 -25.04 0.10
C ALA A 15 19.77 -24.83 0.17
N PRO A 16 18.98 -25.90 -0.02
CA PRO A 16 17.52 -25.80 -0.20
C PRO A 16 16.84 -25.11 0.98
N THR A 17 17.17 -25.50 2.20
CA THR A 17 16.59 -24.92 3.42
C THR A 17 16.90 -23.43 3.55
N THR A 18 18.14 -23.03 3.30
CA THR A 18 18.56 -21.62 3.38
C THR A 18 17.82 -20.78 2.35
N ILE A 19 17.77 -21.23 1.10
CA ILE A 19 17.11 -20.48 0.03
C ILE A 19 15.60 -20.39 0.27
N LEU A 20 14.96 -21.45 0.75
CA LEU A 20 13.54 -21.44 1.10
C LEU A 20 13.26 -20.41 2.21
N GLN A 21 14.03 -20.45 3.30
CA GLN A 21 13.85 -19.53 4.43
C GLN A 21 14.14 -18.08 4.03
N VAL A 22 15.17 -17.82 3.22
CA VAL A 22 15.48 -16.47 2.71
C VAL A 22 14.37 -15.98 1.79
N LYS A 23 13.85 -16.80 0.87
CA LYS A 23 12.70 -16.43 0.02
C LYS A 23 11.49 -16.05 0.84
N LEU A 24 11.18 -16.83 1.89
CA LEU A 24 10.07 -16.55 2.80
C LEU A 24 10.27 -15.23 3.54
N LEU A 25 11.46 -15.03 4.13
CA LEU A 25 11.82 -13.79 4.81
C LEU A 25 11.67 -12.58 3.87
N VAL A 26 12.21 -12.65 2.65
CA VAL A 26 12.13 -11.55 1.67
C VAL A 26 10.68 -11.28 1.24
N LYS A 27 9.89 -12.33 0.95
CA LYS A 27 8.47 -12.19 0.59
C LYS A 27 7.70 -11.44 1.69
N GLU A 28 7.90 -11.84 2.94
CA GLU A 28 7.18 -11.25 4.06
C GLU A 28 7.68 -9.85 4.43
N LEU A 29 8.98 -9.59 4.28
CA LEU A 29 9.51 -8.22 4.37
C LEU A 29 8.90 -7.32 3.30
N GLN A 30 8.74 -7.79 2.06
CA GLN A 30 8.06 -7.05 0.99
C GLN A 30 6.59 -6.79 1.34
N ARG A 31 5.88 -7.76 1.95
CA ARG A 31 4.49 -7.57 2.39
C ARG A 31 4.37 -6.48 3.44
N ILE A 32 5.20 -6.53 4.49
CA ILE A 32 5.13 -5.52 5.55
C ILE A 32 5.71 -4.17 5.11
N ASN A 33 6.30 -4.06 3.92
CA ASN A 33 6.86 -2.81 3.43
C ASN A 33 5.78 -1.74 3.25
N LEU A 34 4.71 -2.11 2.54
CA LEU A 34 3.62 -1.22 2.21
C LEU A 34 2.31 -1.92 2.49
N LEU A 35 1.72 -1.62 3.66
CA LEU A 35 0.45 -2.21 4.06
C LEU A 35 -0.69 -1.65 3.21
N TRP A 36 -1.81 -2.37 3.09
CA TRP A 36 -2.92 -1.95 2.22
C TRP A 36 -3.49 -0.57 2.57
N ASP A 37 -3.54 -0.20 3.86
CA ASP A 37 -3.99 1.14 4.26
C ASP A 37 -2.99 2.24 3.87
N GLU A 38 -1.69 1.93 3.88
CA GLU A 38 -0.63 2.85 3.44
C GLU A 38 -0.65 2.99 1.91
N LEU A 39 -0.81 1.88 1.19
CA LEU A 39 -0.96 1.86 -0.27
C LEU A 39 -2.17 2.70 -0.71
N CYS A 40 -3.36 2.38 -0.21
CA CYS A 40 -4.58 3.09 -0.58
C CYS A 40 -4.49 4.59 -0.26
N LEU A 41 -3.99 4.96 0.93
CA LEU A 41 -3.83 6.37 1.27
C LEU A 41 -2.80 7.07 0.37
N GLY A 42 -1.65 6.45 0.16
CA GLY A 42 -0.58 6.99 -0.68
C GLY A 42 -1.04 7.26 -2.11
N THR A 43 -1.76 6.31 -2.71
CA THR A 43 -2.34 6.47 -4.05
C THR A 43 -3.40 7.56 -4.09
N LEU A 44 -4.27 7.67 -3.09
CA LEU A 44 -5.35 8.66 -3.09
C LEU A 44 -4.88 10.09 -2.85
N VAL A 45 -3.82 10.29 -2.06
CA VAL A 45 -3.26 11.63 -1.77
C VAL A 45 -2.57 12.23 -3.00
N GLN A 46 -2.10 11.42 -3.94
CA GLN A 46 -1.50 11.91 -5.19
C GLN A 46 -2.50 12.66 -6.09
N HIS A 47 -3.81 12.53 -5.85
CA HIS A 47 -4.86 13.20 -6.63
C HIS A 47 -5.28 14.57 -6.07
N THR A 48 -4.42 15.26 -5.31
CA THR A 48 -4.68 16.63 -4.81
C THR A 48 -4.94 17.66 -5.91
N GLU A 49 -4.42 17.44 -7.12
CA GLU A 49 -4.68 18.31 -8.28
C GLU A 49 -6.10 18.19 -8.84
N PHE A 50 -6.87 17.18 -8.41
CA PHE A 50 -8.22 16.95 -8.90
C PHE A 50 -9.18 18.10 -8.56
N SER A 51 -8.93 18.84 -7.48
CA SER A 51 -9.73 20.03 -7.13
C SER A 51 -9.75 21.09 -8.23
N LYS A 52 -8.65 21.27 -8.99
CA LYS A 52 -8.63 22.21 -10.13
C LYS A 52 -9.53 21.71 -11.27
N ARG A 53 -9.51 20.41 -11.55
CA ARG A 53 -10.35 19.77 -12.58
C ARG A 53 -11.84 19.85 -12.22
N LEU A 54 -12.18 19.74 -10.94
CA LEU A 54 -13.57 19.92 -10.46
C LEU A 54 -14.10 21.33 -10.72
N VAL A 55 -13.32 22.37 -10.41
CA VAL A 55 -13.71 23.77 -10.65
C VAL A 55 -13.87 24.05 -12.15
N GLN A 56 -13.00 23.48 -12.98
CA GLN A 56 -13.13 23.56 -14.44
C GLN A 56 -14.42 22.90 -14.93
N LEU A 57 -14.75 21.71 -14.42
CA LEU A 57 -15.98 21.00 -14.77
C LEU A 57 -17.23 21.81 -14.38
N GLU A 58 -17.27 22.42 -13.19
CA GLU A 58 -18.37 23.29 -12.77
C GLU A 58 -18.56 24.47 -13.73
N THR A 59 -17.47 25.12 -14.12
CA THR A 59 -17.50 26.25 -15.07
C THR A 59 -18.04 25.82 -16.43
N GLU A 60 -17.63 24.64 -16.90
CA GLU A 60 -18.12 24.06 -18.16
C GLU A 60 -19.60 23.68 -18.10
N ILE A 61 -20.08 23.14 -16.97
CA ILE A 61 -21.50 22.84 -16.75
C ILE A 61 -22.35 24.11 -16.84
N VAL A 62 -21.89 25.22 -16.22
CA VAL A 62 -22.59 26.52 -16.30
C VAL A 62 -22.68 27.00 -17.76
N LYS A 63 -21.60 26.88 -18.54
CA LYS A 63 -21.62 27.24 -19.97
C LYS A 63 -22.61 26.39 -20.78
N VAL A 64 -22.65 25.07 -20.53
CA VAL A 64 -23.59 24.16 -21.21
C VAL A 64 -25.04 24.51 -20.86
N LYS A 65 -25.33 24.80 -19.60
CA LYS A 65 -26.67 25.21 -19.15
C LYS A 65 -27.15 26.49 -19.82
N ASN A 66 -26.27 27.49 -19.94
CA ASN A 66 -26.59 28.79 -20.54
C ASN A 66 -26.62 28.79 -22.08
N ASN A 67 -26.25 27.70 -22.74
CA ASN A 67 -26.27 27.62 -24.20
C ASN A 67 -27.72 27.51 -24.72
N THR A 68 -28.12 28.46 -25.56
CA THR A 68 -29.48 28.51 -26.16
C THR A 68 -29.64 27.57 -27.35
N ASN A 69 -28.55 27.09 -27.95
CA ASN A 69 -28.56 26.25 -29.15
C ASN A 69 -28.68 24.75 -28.84
N LEU A 70 -28.78 24.37 -27.57
CA LEU A 70 -28.88 22.98 -27.13
C LEU A 70 -30.24 22.72 -26.48
N THR A 71 -30.84 21.59 -26.82
CA THR A 71 -32.03 21.06 -26.14
C THR A 71 -31.68 20.60 -24.72
N LEU A 72 -32.71 20.38 -23.88
CA LEU A 72 -32.51 19.88 -22.51
C LEU A 72 -31.80 18.53 -22.50
N GLU A 73 -32.21 17.61 -23.37
CA GLU A 73 -31.62 16.26 -23.47
C GLU A 73 -30.15 16.30 -23.92
N GLU A 74 -29.80 17.16 -24.87
CA GLU A 74 -28.41 17.36 -25.31
C GLU A 74 -27.54 17.96 -24.19
N LYS A 75 -28.08 18.88 -23.39
CA LYS A 75 -27.38 19.45 -22.23
C LYS A 75 -27.09 18.38 -21.18
N GLU A 76 -28.07 17.57 -20.82
CA GLU A 76 -27.91 16.47 -19.86
C GLU A 76 -26.86 15.46 -20.32
N LYS A 77 -26.92 15.05 -21.59
CA LYS A 77 -25.95 14.12 -22.19
C LYS A 77 -24.53 14.70 -22.19
N LEU A 78 -24.38 15.97 -22.55
CA LEU A 78 -23.07 16.64 -22.59
C LEU A 78 -22.48 16.82 -21.18
N ILE A 79 -23.30 17.17 -20.19
CA ILE A 79 -22.88 17.28 -18.79
C ILE A 79 -22.41 15.92 -18.28
N LYS A 80 -23.18 14.85 -18.54
CA LYS A 80 -22.83 13.49 -18.12
C LYS A 80 -21.51 13.02 -18.75
N GLU A 81 -21.31 13.29 -20.04
CA GLU A 81 -20.06 12.91 -20.72
C GLU A 81 -18.86 13.70 -20.20
N LYS A 82 -19.01 15.02 -20.00
CA LYS A 82 -17.96 15.86 -19.39
C LYS A 82 -17.60 15.39 -17.98
N HIS A 83 -18.61 15.03 -17.17
CA HIS A 83 -18.39 14.44 -15.85
C HIS A 83 -17.57 13.15 -15.95
N ARG A 84 -18.02 12.20 -16.77
CA ARG A 84 -17.33 10.93 -16.99
C ARG A 84 -15.86 11.14 -17.36
N ILE A 85 -15.56 11.97 -18.35
CA ILE A 85 -14.18 12.23 -18.81
C ILE A 85 -13.28 12.74 -17.68
N ILE A 86 -13.81 13.60 -16.80
CA ILE A 86 -13.04 14.15 -15.68
C ILE A 86 -12.78 13.08 -14.61
N PHE A 87 -13.75 12.22 -14.31
CA PHE A 87 -13.65 11.23 -13.24
C PHE A 87 -13.04 9.89 -13.65
N GLU A 88 -13.04 9.55 -14.95
CA GLU A 88 -12.52 8.27 -15.49
C GLU A 88 -11.09 7.94 -15.01
N PRO A 89 -10.12 8.86 -14.97
CA PRO A 89 -8.78 8.56 -14.44
C PRO A 89 -8.78 8.16 -12.95
N VAL A 90 -9.64 8.77 -12.14
CA VAL A 90 -9.73 8.48 -10.70
C VAL A 90 -10.44 7.15 -10.47
N VAL A 91 -11.50 6.90 -11.24
CA VAL A 91 -12.20 5.60 -11.24
C VAL A 91 -11.22 4.49 -11.59
N PHE A 92 -10.44 4.65 -12.66
CA PHE A 92 -9.44 3.66 -13.07
C PHE A 92 -8.46 3.34 -11.92
N VAL A 93 -7.92 4.36 -11.26
CA VAL A 93 -7.00 4.16 -10.12
C VAL A 93 -7.68 3.41 -8.96
N LEU A 94 -8.92 3.76 -8.64
CA LEU A 94 -9.70 3.08 -7.59
C LEU A 94 -10.00 1.62 -7.96
N GLU A 95 -10.27 1.32 -9.23
CA GLU A 95 -10.48 -0.05 -9.70
C GLU A 95 -9.21 -0.89 -9.60
N GLN A 96 -8.06 -0.32 -9.97
CA GLN A 96 -6.76 -0.99 -9.80
C GLN A 96 -6.46 -1.25 -8.31
N LEU A 97 -6.75 -0.27 -7.43
CA LEU A 97 -6.65 -0.47 -5.98
C LEU A 97 -7.59 -1.58 -5.51
N ASN A 98 -8.83 -1.59 -6.00
CA ASN A 98 -9.81 -2.60 -5.64
C ASN A 98 -9.37 -4.00 -6.06
N GLN A 99 -8.74 -4.16 -7.23
CA GLN A 99 -8.17 -5.44 -7.67
C GLN A 99 -7.10 -5.95 -6.70
N ILE A 100 -6.21 -5.08 -6.22
CA ILE A 100 -5.15 -5.45 -5.26
C ILE A 100 -5.76 -5.92 -3.94
N ILE A 101 -6.69 -5.17 -3.36
CA ILE A 101 -7.28 -5.48 -2.04
C ILE A 101 -8.36 -6.57 -2.09
N SER A 102 -8.79 -6.98 -3.30
CA SER A 102 -9.71 -8.09 -3.48
C SER A 102 -8.99 -9.43 -3.55
N ALA A 103 -7.66 -9.44 -3.57
CA ALA A 103 -6.87 -10.66 -3.41
C ALA A 103 -7.19 -11.34 -2.07
N THR A 104 -7.02 -12.67 -2.01
CA THR A 104 -7.20 -13.42 -0.77
C THR A 104 -6.27 -12.87 0.31
N PRO A 105 -6.80 -12.43 1.47
CA PRO A 105 -5.97 -11.89 2.54
C PRO A 105 -5.10 -12.99 3.13
N GLU A 106 -3.81 -12.72 3.30
CA GLU A 106 -2.81 -13.61 3.89
C GLU A 106 -2.50 -13.23 5.35
N THR A 107 -2.96 -12.07 5.82
CA THR A 107 -2.70 -11.58 7.19
C THR A 107 -3.97 -11.06 7.89
N PRO A 108 -4.03 -11.10 9.23
CA PRO A 108 -5.15 -10.51 9.98
C PRO A 108 -5.39 -9.03 9.67
N HIS A 109 -4.31 -8.27 9.41
CA HIS A 109 -4.41 -6.87 9.02
C HIS A 109 -5.12 -6.71 7.66
N GLU A 110 -4.75 -7.52 6.67
CA GLU A 110 -5.36 -7.51 5.34
C GLU A 110 -6.85 -7.89 5.42
N THR A 111 -7.20 -8.94 6.16
CA THR A 111 -8.61 -9.33 6.41
C THR A 111 -9.41 -8.18 7.02
N ALA A 112 -8.90 -7.59 8.11
CA ALA A 112 -9.57 -6.48 8.80
C ALA A 112 -9.64 -5.20 7.94
N PHE A 113 -8.72 -5.02 6.98
CA PHE A 113 -8.82 -3.95 6.01
C PHE A 113 -9.93 -4.21 5.00
N GLN A 114 -9.95 -5.40 4.42
CA GLN A 114 -10.91 -5.80 3.39
C GLN A 114 -12.34 -5.72 3.91
N GLU A 115 -12.63 -6.35 5.05
CA GLU A 115 -13.95 -6.34 5.70
C GLU A 115 -14.49 -4.92 5.93
N LYS A 116 -13.59 -3.97 6.24
CA LYS A 116 -13.96 -2.60 6.59
C LYS A 116 -14.08 -1.67 5.38
N PHE A 117 -13.19 -1.80 4.40
CA PHE A 117 -13.02 -0.80 3.34
C PHE A 117 -13.41 -1.27 1.95
N GLN A 118 -13.44 -2.57 1.65
CA GLN A 118 -13.71 -3.06 0.30
C GLN A 118 -15.09 -2.60 -0.20
N VAL A 119 -16.14 -2.80 0.60
CA VAL A 119 -17.51 -2.37 0.27
C VAL A 119 -17.59 -0.85 0.09
N ILE A 120 -16.87 -0.08 0.92
CA ILE A 120 -16.82 1.39 0.81
C ILE A 120 -16.14 1.82 -0.49
N ILE A 121 -15.04 1.16 -0.87
CA ILE A 121 -14.32 1.47 -2.11
C ILE A 121 -15.18 1.15 -3.33
N LEU A 122 -15.88 0.01 -3.33
CA LEU A 122 -16.81 -0.35 -4.40
C LEU A 122 -17.97 0.66 -4.53
N ASP A 123 -18.56 1.08 -3.41
CA ASP A 123 -19.61 2.12 -3.37
C ASP A 123 -19.10 3.46 -3.91
N VAL A 124 -17.87 3.84 -3.57
CA VAL A 124 -17.24 5.05 -4.12
C VAL A 124 -17.03 4.93 -5.63
N ILE A 125 -16.51 3.79 -6.12
CA ILE A 125 -16.32 3.54 -7.56
C ILE A 125 -17.66 3.66 -8.30
N ASP A 126 -18.72 3.03 -7.78
CA ASP A 126 -20.04 3.08 -8.39
C ASP A 126 -20.60 4.51 -8.43
N LYS A 127 -20.54 5.26 -7.32
CA LYS A 127 -21.00 6.65 -7.26
C LYS A 127 -20.24 7.60 -8.19
N LEU A 128 -18.97 7.31 -8.47
CA LEU A 128 -18.17 8.09 -9.41
C LEU A 128 -18.52 7.77 -10.87
N LYS A 129 -18.82 6.50 -11.19
CA LYS A 129 -19.26 6.07 -12.52
C LYS A 129 -20.70 6.48 -12.83
N ASN A 130 -21.56 6.38 -11.82
CA ASN A 130 -23.01 6.55 -11.88
C ASN A 130 -23.45 7.68 -10.94
N PRO A 131 -23.05 8.93 -11.19
CA PRO A 131 -23.40 10.05 -10.32
C PRO A 131 -24.91 10.30 -10.34
N THR A 132 -25.52 10.44 -9.15
CA THR A 132 -26.94 10.79 -9.01
C THR A 132 -27.25 12.18 -9.59
N ASN A 133 -26.31 13.11 -9.45
CA ASN A 133 -26.43 14.45 -10.03
C ASN A 133 -25.12 14.85 -10.75
N PRO A 134 -25.02 14.58 -12.07
CA PRO A 134 -23.86 14.97 -12.88
C PRO A 134 -23.61 16.48 -12.92
N GLU A 135 -24.63 17.30 -12.65
CA GLU A 135 -24.52 18.76 -12.65
C GLU A 135 -23.83 19.33 -11.41
N LYS A 136 -23.62 18.49 -10.38
CA LYS A 136 -22.96 18.88 -9.12
C LYS A 136 -21.72 18.02 -8.85
N PRO A 137 -20.58 18.33 -9.50
CA PRO A 137 -19.34 17.56 -9.36
C PRO A 137 -18.85 17.39 -7.91
N GLN A 138 -19.10 18.36 -7.02
CA GLN A 138 -18.75 18.25 -5.59
C GLN A 138 -19.48 17.11 -4.88
N GLU A 139 -20.75 16.89 -5.21
CA GLU A 139 -21.54 15.80 -4.61
C GLU A 139 -20.97 14.44 -5.06
N SER A 140 -20.53 14.32 -6.32
CA SER A 140 -19.84 13.11 -6.80
C SER A 140 -18.46 12.91 -6.17
N TRP A 141 -17.73 14.00 -5.87
CA TRP A 141 -16.40 13.91 -5.25
C TRP A 141 -16.45 13.61 -3.74
N ALA A 142 -17.52 14.01 -3.05
CA ALA A 142 -17.62 13.90 -1.60
C ALA A 142 -17.38 12.48 -1.02
N PRO A 143 -17.92 11.38 -1.61
CA PRO A 143 -17.65 10.02 -1.14
C PRO A 143 -16.15 9.66 -1.13
N LEU A 144 -15.42 10.05 -2.17
CA LEU A 144 -13.98 9.79 -2.25
C LEU A 144 -13.21 10.60 -1.20
N LYS A 145 -13.58 11.86 -0.96
CA LYS A 145 -12.99 12.68 0.10
C LYS A 145 -13.25 12.07 1.49
N GLN A 146 -14.45 11.54 1.73
CA GLN A 146 -14.77 10.85 2.98
C GLN A 146 -13.95 9.56 3.16
N LEU A 147 -13.76 8.78 2.10
CA LEU A 147 -12.89 7.60 2.11
C LEU A 147 -11.44 8.00 2.47
N GLN A 148 -10.90 9.05 1.85
CA GLN A 148 -9.56 9.57 2.15
C GLN A 148 -9.43 9.97 3.63
N ILE A 149 -10.42 10.68 4.19
CA ILE A 149 -10.41 11.06 5.61
C ILE A 149 -10.42 9.83 6.51
N LYS A 150 -11.25 8.82 6.22
CA LYS A 150 -11.31 7.56 6.99
C LYS A 150 -9.98 6.80 6.96
N LEU A 151 -9.33 6.73 5.79
CA LEU A 151 -8.01 6.11 5.62
C LEU A 151 -6.93 6.90 6.37
N GLN A 152 -6.89 8.23 6.19
CA GLN A 152 -5.95 9.12 6.86
C GLN A 152 -6.08 9.02 8.38
N GLN A 153 -7.29 8.96 8.93
CA GLN A 153 -7.52 8.77 10.36
C GLN A 153 -7.00 7.42 10.85
N LYS A 154 -7.18 6.34 10.08
CA LYS A 154 -6.65 5.01 10.43
C LYS A 154 -5.12 5.01 10.45
N VAL A 155 -4.48 5.58 9.42
CA VAL A 155 -3.02 5.62 9.32
C VAL A 155 -2.40 6.62 10.31
N ASN A 156 -3.03 7.77 10.57
CA ASN A 156 -2.53 8.75 11.53
C ASN A 156 -2.68 8.29 12.98
N LYS A 157 -3.77 7.60 13.32
CA LYS A 157 -3.88 6.89 14.61
C LYS A 157 -2.74 5.88 14.81
N ARG A 158 -2.18 5.35 13.71
CA ARG A 158 -1.05 4.41 13.72
C ARG A 158 0.34 5.08 13.74
N THR A 159 0.45 6.39 13.51
CA THR A 159 1.75 7.09 13.42
C THR A 159 2.48 7.20 14.77
N PHE A 160 1.79 6.90 15.87
CA PHE A 160 2.36 6.80 17.23
C PHE A 160 2.42 5.35 17.77
N TYR A 161 2.10 4.33 16.95
CA TYR A 161 1.83 2.98 17.44
C TYR A 161 2.89 1.94 17.06
N ILE A 162 3.01 0.98 17.97
CA ILE A 162 3.64 -0.32 17.76
C ILE A 162 2.64 -1.20 17.01
N LEU A 163 3.00 -1.68 15.82
CA LEU A 163 2.29 -2.77 15.14
C LEU A 163 2.69 -4.11 15.75
N LYS A 164 1.78 -5.08 15.70
CA LYS A 164 2.13 -6.46 16.01
C LYS A 164 2.53 -7.18 14.73
N MET A 165 3.71 -7.82 14.73
CA MET A 165 4.16 -8.68 13.65
C MET A 165 3.14 -9.77 13.36
N SER A 166 2.52 -10.35 14.38
CA SER A 166 1.44 -11.33 14.25
C SER A 166 0.25 -10.85 13.40
N ASP A 167 0.00 -9.55 13.36
CA ASP A 167 -1.13 -8.99 12.62
C ASP A 167 -0.75 -8.67 11.16
N ILE A 168 0.53 -8.34 10.89
CA ILE A 168 1.01 -7.88 9.58
C ILE A 168 1.86 -8.93 8.82
N SER A 169 2.37 -9.94 9.53
CA SER A 169 3.05 -11.13 9.00
C SER A 169 3.13 -12.19 10.10
N PRO A 170 2.10 -13.06 10.23
CA PRO A 170 2.13 -14.21 11.14
C PRO A 170 3.36 -15.10 10.92
N VAL A 171 3.78 -15.23 9.67
CA VAL A 171 4.96 -15.99 9.25
C VAL A 171 6.24 -15.48 9.92
N LEU A 172 6.49 -14.16 9.90
CA LEU A 172 7.66 -13.58 10.56
C LEU A 172 7.54 -13.63 12.09
N ALA A 173 6.33 -13.50 12.63
CA ALA A 173 6.09 -13.61 14.07
C ALA A 173 6.39 -15.02 14.62
N GLU A 174 6.11 -16.06 13.82
CA GLU A 174 6.35 -17.46 14.19
C GLU A 174 7.76 -17.95 13.83
N MET A 175 8.48 -17.20 13.00
CA MET A 175 9.83 -17.56 12.54
C MET A 175 10.79 -17.71 13.73
N LYS A 176 11.33 -18.93 13.89
CA LYS A 176 12.24 -19.29 14.99
C LYS A 176 13.42 -20.12 14.50
N ASN A 177 14.58 -19.93 15.12
CA ASN A 177 15.80 -20.71 14.97
C ASN A 177 16.15 -20.97 13.49
N THR A 178 16.25 -19.91 12.69
CA THR A 178 16.51 -20.02 11.25
C THR A 178 17.99 -20.31 10.95
N VAL A 179 18.28 -20.76 9.73
CA VAL A 179 19.66 -20.87 9.21
C VAL A 179 20.15 -19.58 8.53
N ILE A 180 19.30 -18.55 8.48
CA ILE A 180 19.59 -17.27 7.85
C ILE A 180 20.59 -16.52 8.72
N THR A 181 21.72 -16.11 8.14
CA THR A 181 22.67 -15.22 8.81
C THR A 181 22.05 -13.87 9.11
N MET A 182 22.39 -13.31 10.27
CA MET A 182 21.98 -11.96 10.62
C MET A 182 22.50 -10.96 9.55
N PRO A 183 21.61 -10.16 8.93
CA PRO A 183 22.01 -9.23 7.86
C PRO A 183 23.02 -8.18 8.32
N GLY A 184 23.98 -7.82 7.47
CA GLY A 184 24.98 -6.77 7.77
C GLY A 184 26.06 -7.15 8.79
N LEU A 185 26.02 -8.35 9.37
CA LEU A 185 27.12 -8.87 10.19
C LEU A 185 28.14 -9.57 9.28
N HIS A 186 29.18 -8.84 8.86
CA HIS A 186 30.28 -9.44 8.12
C HIS A 186 31.04 -10.42 9.03
N THR A 187 31.03 -11.69 8.66
CA THR A 187 31.87 -12.70 9.30
C THR A 187 33.30 -12.53 8.82
N ASN A 188 34.13 -11.81 9.58
CA ASN A 188 35.57 -12.03 9.50
C ASN A 188 35.81 -13.52 9.79
N LYS A 189 36.81 -14.15 9.15
CA LYS A 189 37.05 -15.61 9.14
C LYS A 189 37.18 -16.31 10.52
N ARG A 190 37.05 -15.59 11.63
CA ARG A 190 37.10 -16.07 13.02
C ARG A 190 35.82 -15.87 13.84
N THR A 191 34.79 -15.18 13.34
CA THR A 191 33.56 -14.96 14.10
C THR A 191 32.53 -16.07 13.87
N VAL A 192 31.94 -16.54 14.97
CA VAL A 192 30.81 -17.48 14.95
C VAL A 192 29.68 -16.90 14.11
N ARG A 193 29.14 -17.69 13.19
CA ARG A 193 28.02 -17.30 12.33
C ARG A 193 26.77 -17.09 13.18
N ILE A 194 26.34 -15.84 13.32
CA ILE A 194 25.11 -15.48 14.06
C ILE A 194 23.93 -15.60 13.10
N THR A 195 22.91 -16.38 13.47
CA THR A 195 21.70 -16.56 12.69
C THR A 195 20.50 -15.88 13.34
N ILE A 196 19.43 -15.67 12.58
CA ILE A 196 18.18 -15.12 13.11
C ILE A 196 17.49 -16.20 13.96
N LYS A 197 17.45 -15.97 15.28
CA LYS A 197 16.73 -16.82 16.24
C LYS A 197 15.24 -16.51 16.27
N SER A 198 14.84 -15.25 16.22
CA SER A 198 13.44 -14.84 16.15
C SER A 198 13.32 -13.37 15.79
N ILE A 199 12.12 -12.90 15.48
CA ILE A 199 11.82 -11.49 15.21
C ILE A 199 10.87 -10.98 16.30
N GLU A 200 11.10 -9.76 16.78
CA GLU A 200 10.26 -9.15 17.80
C GLU A 200 8.85 -8.92 17.26
N ASN A 201 7.84 -9.24 18.08
CA ASN A 201 6.45 -9.02 17.67
C ASN A 201 6.08 -7.53 17.62
N ASN A 202 6.81 -6.67 18.31
CA ASN A 202 6.55 -5.24 18.33
C ASN A 202 7.33 -4.55 17.21
N VAL A 203 6.61 -3.93 16.27
CA VAL A 203 7.19 -3.18 15.13
C VAL A 203 6.82 -1.71 15.28
N ALA A 204 7.80 -0.85 15.54
CA ALA A 204 7.53 0.58 15.67
C ALA A 204 7.57 1.28 14.31
N ILE A 205 6.56 2.08 14.00
CA ILE A 205 6.58 2.97 12.83
C ILE A 205 7.14 4.33 13.27
N LEU A 206 8.19 4.82 12.61
CA LEU A 206 8.76 6.12 12.96
C LEU A 206 7.91 7.27 12.36
N PRO A 207 7.71 8.38 13.10
CA PRO A 207 6.84 9.48 12.69
C PRO A 207 7.52 10.42 11.69
N THR A 208 8.02 9.90 10.57
CA THR A 208 8.62 10.67 9.47
C THR A 208 7.75 10.59 8.22
N LYS A 209 8.09 11.38 7.18
CA LYS A 209 7.39 11.34 5.88
C LYS A 209 7.41 9.94 5.25
N THR A 210 8.54 9.23 5.37
CA THR A 210 8.76 7.91 4.78
C THR A 210 8.34 6.76 5.68
N ARG A 211 7.92 7.05 6.93
CA ARG A 211 7.34 6.11 7.90
C ARG A 211 8.06 4.75 7.98
N PRO A 212 9.39 4.72 8.12
CA PRO A 212 10.13 3.47 8.12
C PRO A 212 9.77 2.64 9.35
N LYS A 213 9.80 1.31 9.19
CA LYS A 213 9.44 0.35 10.24
C LYS A 213 10.70 -0.11 10.96
N LYS A 214 10.78 0.13 12.27
CA LYS A 214 11.87 -0.34 13.12
C LYS A 214 11.57 -1.79 13.53
N LEU A 215 12.43 -2.69 13.09
CA LEU A 215 12.37 -4.13 13.36
C LEU A 215 13.49 -4.52 14.32
N VAL A 216 13.23 -5.48 15.20
CA VAL A 216 14.25 -6.04 16.10
C VAL A 216 14.33 -7.54 15.86
N PHE A 217 15.52 -8.02 15.53
CA PHE A 217 15.82 -9.43 15.30
C PHE A 217 16.65 -9.93 16.47
N TYR A 218 16.35 -11.09 17.00
CA TYR A 218 17.17 -11.73 18.03
C TYR A 218 18.12 -12.71 17.36
N GLY A 219 19.41 -12.60 17.66
CA GLY A 219 20.44 -13.50 17.16
C GLY A 219 20.45 -14.84 17.90
N SER A 220 21.09 -15.84 17.29
CA SER A 220 21.39 -17.13 17.95
C SER A 220 22.29 -16.98 19.18
N ASP A 221 23.02 -15.86 19.28
CA ASP A 221 23.80 -15.44 20.46
C ASP A 221 22.94 -14.79 21.56
N GLY A 222 21.63 -14.66 21.36
CA GLY A 222 20.68 -14.07 22.29
C GLY A 222 20.61 -12.55 22.28
N LYS A 223 21.38 -11.85 21.41
CA LYS A 223 21.41 -10.39 21.38
C LYS A 223 20.35 -9.81 20.44
N PRO A 224 19.81 -8.62 20.75
CA PRO A 224 18.92 -7.91 19.83
C PRO A 224 19.71 -7.12 18.78
N TYR A 225 19.25 -7.19 17.54
CA TYR A 225 19.77 -6.48 16.37
C TYR A 225 18.65 -5.64 15.78
N THR A 226 18.82 -4.32 15.79
CA THR A 226 17.81 -3.37 15.32
C THR A 226 18.05 -3.01 13.87
N TYR A 227 17.01 -3.10 13.05
CA TYR A 227 17.02 -2.71 11.65
C TYR A 227 15.95 -1.65 11.40
N LEU A 228 16.26 -0.74 10.48
CA LEU A 228 15.29 0.20 9.96
C LEU A 228 14.89 -0.22 8.55
N PHE A 229 13.62 -0.60 8.40
CA PHE A 229 13.08 -1.03 7.12
C PHE A 229 12.43 0.16 6.41
N LYS A 230 13.03 0.55 5.30
CA LYS A 230 12.76 1.80 4.56
C LYS A 230 12.29 1.51 3.12
N GLY A 231 11.32 0.63 2.89
CA GLY A 231 11.05 0.22 1.49
C GLY A 231 10.17 1.19 0.67
N LEU A 232 9.99 2.45 1.10
CA LEU A 232 9.56 3.56 0.26
C LEU A 232 10.74 4.39 -0.28
N GLU A 233 11.98 4.07 0.12
CA GLU A 233 13.21 4.74 -0.30
C GLU A 233 14.05 3.77 -1.16
N ASP A 234 14.81 4.31 -2.13
CA ASP A 234 15.83 3.53 -2.85
C ASP A 234 17.10 3.46 -1.99
N LEU A 235 17.34 2.29 -1.40
CA LEU A 235 18.44 2.07 -0.46
C LEU A 235 19.80 1.89 -1.13
N HIS A 236 19.87 1.71 -2.45
CA HIS A 236 21.14 1.60 -3.16
C HIS A 236 21.95 2.91 -3.16
N LEU A 237 21.30 4.03 -2.82
CA LEU A 237 21.97 5.31 -2.61
C LEU A 237 22.68 5.40 -1.24
N ASP A 238 22.20 4.67 -0.23
CA ASP A 238 22.75 4.67 1.13
C ASP A 238 23.93 3.67 1.29
N GLU A 239 24.12 2.75 0.35
CA GLU A 239 25.15 1.67 0.40
C GLU A 239 26.54 2.11 -0.13
N ARG A 240 26.70 3.36 -0.58
CA ARG A 240 27.94 3.88 -1.18
C ARG A 240 29.01 4.30 -0.18
#